data_AF-A0A924Y8W6-F1
#
_entry.id   AF-A0A924Y8W6-F1
#
_cell.length_a   1.000
_cell.length_b   1.000
_cell.length_c   1.000
_cell.angle_alpha   90.00
_cell.angle_beta   90.00
_cell.angle_gamma   90.00
#
_symmetry.space_group_name_H-M   'P 1'
#
loop_
_entity.id
_entity.type
_entity.pdbx_description
1 polymer ?
#
loop_
_entity_poly.entity_id
_entity_poly.type
_entity_poly.pdbx_seq_one_letter_code
_entity_poly.pdbx_strand_id
1 'polypeptide(L)'
;AFGPDGNLYVLQLTQNGLGPESNMNPGPGQLIRVDPTTGVKTLLNVTIPGPPDSLRFSSGMVFGGDGALYVSNLGISPGGGQVLRLTSVTVPEPGAGLLALVGIVPIAAIIARRRRK
;
A
#
# COMPACT_ATOMS: atom_id res chain seq x y z
N ALA A 1 -2.45 -1.08 14.15
CA ALA A 1 -3.47 -2.10 14.47
C ALA A 1 -3.00 -3.44 13.94
N PHE A 2 -3.21 -4.54 14.66
CA PHE A 2 -2.99 -5.87 14.08
C PHE A 2 -4.17 -6.26 13.19
N GLY A 3 -3.87 -6.74 12.00
CA GLY A 3 -4.86 -7.25 11.06
C GLY A 3 -5.30 -8.67 11.38
N PRO A 4 -6.44 -9.12 10.82
CA PRO A 4 -6.89 -10.50 10.94
C PRO A 4 -5.94 -11.51 10.26
N ASP A 5 -5.06 -11.02 9.37
CA ASP A 5 -3.99 -11.79 8.73
C ASP A 5 -2.72 -11.90 9.59
N GLY A 6 -2.74 -11.37 10.82
CA GLY A 6 -1.61 -11.37 11.74
C GLY A 6 -0.56 -10.29 11.48
N ASN A 7 -0.68 -9.50 10.41
CA ASN A 7 0.28 -8.44 10.11
C ASN A 7 0.04 -7.17 10.93
N LEU A 8 1.10 -6.36 11.11
CA LEU A 8 0.96 -5.04 11.69
C LEU A 8 0.59 -4.03 10.60
N TYR A 9 -0.51 -3.32 10.79
CA TYR A 9 -0.87 -2.17 9.96
C TYR A 9 -0.48 -0.89 10.70
N VAL A 10 0.21 0.00 10.00
CA VAL A 10 0.68 1.30 10.50
C VAL A 10 0.03 2.41 9.69
N LEU A 11 -0.58 3.35 10.41
CA LEU A 11 -1.16 4.56 9.83
C LEU A 11 -0.12 5.67 9.95
N GLN A 12 0.42 6.10 8.82
CA GLN A 12 1.31 7.24 8.73
C GLN A 12 0.49 8.51 8.52
N LEU A 13 0.73 9.52 9.36
CA LEU A 13 -0.03 10.77 9.35
C LEU A 13 0.22 11.61 8.08
N THR A 14 1.47 11.66 7.63
CA THR A 14 1.97 12.54 6.57
C THR A 14 3.21 11.92 5.92
N GLN A 15 3.37 12.12 4.60
CA GLN A 15 4.58 11.73 3.86
C GLN A 15 5.74 12.71 3.98
N ASN A 16 5.45 14.02 4.09
CA ASN A 16 6.47 15.07 4.05
C ASN A 16 6.86 15.59 5.44
N GLY A 17 6.26 15.06 6.50
CA GLY A 17 6.45 15.53 7.87
C GLY A 17 5.60 16.77 8.19
N LEU A 18 5.67 17.19 9.45
CA LEU A 18 4.97 18.38 9.96
C LEU A 18 5.92 19.57 10.21
N GLY A 19 7.22 19.38 10.01
CA GLY A 19 8.22 20.41 10.26
C GLY A 19 8.36 21.42 9.13
N PRO A 20 9.21 22.44 9.29
CA PRO A 20 9.44 23.49 8.30
C PRO A 20 9.95 22.94 6.95
N GLU A 21 10.62 21.79 6.95
CA GLU A 21 11.07 21.07 5.75
C GLU A 21 9.94 20.64 4.83
N SER A 22 8.72 20.50 5.36
CA SER A 22 7.53 20.11 4.61
C SER A 22 6.99 21.23 3.71
N ASN A 23 7.57 22.43 3.72
CA ASN A 23 7.09 23.63 3.02
C ASN A 23 5.60 23.95 3.23
N MET A 24 5.08 23.64 4.43
CA MET A 24 3.65 23.71 4.79
C MET A 24 2.73 22.80 3.96
N ASN A 25 3.30 21.83 3.26
CA ASN A 25 2.60 20.76 2.57
C ASN A 25 2.99 19.40 3.15
N PRO A 26 2.29 18.93 4.20
CA PRO A 26 2.57 17.62 4.79
C PRO A 26 2.29 16.46 3.81
N GLY A 27 1.62 16.67 2.68
CA GLY A 27 1.23 15.57 1.81
C GLY A 27 0.18 14.65 2.47
N PRO A 28 -0.26 13.58 1.78
CA PRO A 28 -1.23 12.65 2.34
C PRO A 28 -0.61 11.74 3.40
N GLY A 29 -1.47 11.12 4.20
CA GLY A 29 -1.14 9.97 5.01
C GLY A 29 -1.03 8.69 4.18
N GLN A 30 -0.46 7.65 4.78
CA GLN A 30 -0.29 6.35 4.13
C GLN A 30 -0.68 5.21 5.06
N LEU A 31 -1.05 4.08 4.46
CA LEU A 31 -1.26 2.83 5.17
C LEU A 31 -0.15 1.85 4.77
N ILE A 32 0.55 1.34 5.77
CA ILE A 32 1.68 0.43 5.58
C ILE A 32 1.37 -0.87 6.29
N ARG A 33 1.45 -1.99 5.58
CA ARG A 33 1.47 -3.33 6.19
C ARG A 33 2.92 -3.67 6.51
N VAL A 34 3.18 -4.20 7.70
CA VAL A 34 4.47 -4.74 8.08
C VAL A 34 4.31 -6.16 8.59
N ASP A 35 5.13 -7.03 8.02
CA ASP A 35 5.27 -8.41 8.46
C ASP A 35 5.98 -8.43 9.82
N PRO A 36 5.33 -8.95 10.88
CA PRO A 36 5.90 -8.92 12.22
C PRO A 36 7.08 -9.89 12.41
N THR A 37 7.24 -10.86 11.51
CA THR A 37 8.33 -11.85 11.55
C THR A 37 9.55 -11.35 10.81
N THR A 38 9.36 -10.80 9.61
CA THR A 38 10.46 -10.38 8.73
C THR A 38 10.76 -8.89 8.80
N GLY A 39 9.82 -8.08 9.31
CA GLY A 39 9.92 -6.62 9.31
C GLY A 39 9.68 -5.96 7.94
N VAL A 40 9.37 -6.75 6.89
CA VAL A 40 9.12 -6.24 5.54
C VAL A 40 7.94 -5.27 5.57
N LYS A 41 8.13 -4.08 5.00
CA LYS A 41 7.12 -3.02 4.89
C LYS A 41 6.55 -2.98 3.48
N THR A 42 5.24 -2.96 3.37
CA THR A 42 4.50 -2.86 2.12
C THR A 42 3.56 -1.67 2.20
N LEU A 43 3.78 -0.69 1.34
CA LEU A 43 2.83 0.40 1.16
C LEU A 43 1.54 -0.15 0.54
N LEU A 44 0.38 0.19 1.09
CA LEU A 44 -0.90 -0.27 0.59
C LEU A 44 -1.58 0.80 -0.26
N ASN A 45 -2.26 0.36 -1.32
CA ASN A 45 -3.15 1.19 -2.09
C ASN A 45 -4.50 1.28 -1.37
N VAL A 46 -4.96 2.52 -1.16
CA VAL A 46 -6.23 2.82 -0.50
C VAL A 46 -7.04 3.73 -1.41
N THR A 47 -8.28 3.36 -1.68
CA THR A 47 -9.23 4.19 -2.42
C THR A 47 -10.21 4.81 -1.45
N ILE A 48 -10.33 6.15 -1.48
CA ILE A 48 -11.26 6.90 -0.63
C ILE A 48 -12.35 7.51 -1.51
N PRO A 49 -13.63 7.23 -1.23
CA PRO A 49 -14.72 7.84 -1.98
C PRO A 49 -14.94 9.28 -1.50
N GLY A 50 -14.95 10.22 -2.44
CA GLY A 50 -15.23 11.63 -2.18
C GLY A 50 -14.05 12.43 -1.64
N PRO A 51 -14.23 13.75 -1.44
CA PRO A 51 -13.16 14.63 -1.00
C PRO A 51 -12.91 14.57 0.53
N PRO A 52 -11.64 14.66 0.98
CA PRO A 52 -10.44 14.46 0.16
C PRO A 52 -10.34 13.00 -0.29
N ASP A 53 -9.90 12.79 -1.52
CA ASP A 53 -9.66 11.47 -2.15
C ASP A 53 -8.42 10.75 -1.58
N SER A 54 -7.97 11.16 -0.40
CA SER A 54 -6.74 10.73 0.24
C SER A 54 -6.85 10.80 1.77
N LEU A 55 -5.98 10.03 2.43
CA LEU A 55 -5.80 10.11 3.87
C LEU A 55 -5.16 11.45 4.20
N ARG A 56 -5.78 12.21 5.09
CA ARG A 56 -5.36 13.55 5.51
C ARG A 56 -5.50 13.64 7.02
N PHE A 57 -4.38 13.81 7.71
CA PHE A 57 -4.36 13.92 9.18
C PHE A 57 -5.16 12.81 9.87
N SER A 58 -4.98 11.58 9.42
CA SER A 58 -5.67 10.42 9.95
C SER A 58 -5.13 10.09 11.35
N SER A 59 -6.03 9.88 12.31
CA SER A 59 -5.69 9.85 13.75
C SER A 59 -5.72 8.46 14.39
N GLY A 60 -6.29 7.46 13.73
CA GLY A 60 -6.46 6.13 14.31
C GLY A 60 -7.19 5.18 13.37
N MET A 61 -7.02 3.88 13.60
CA MET A 61 -7.65 2.83 12.80
C MET A 61 -7.89 1.53 13.56
N VAL A 62 -8.87 0.76 13.09
CA VAL A 62 -9.24 -0.55 13.65
C VAL A 62 -9.86 -1.45 12.58
N PHE A 63 -9.57 -2.75 12.63
CA PHE A 63 -10.30 -3.74 11.83
C PHE A 63 -11.64 -4.06 12.49
N GLY A 64 -12.73 -3.94 11.75
CA GLY A 64 -14.06 -4.33 12.19
C GLY A 64 -14.26 -5.85 12.13
N GLY A 65 -15.31 -6.33 12.83
CA GLY A 65 -15.73 -7.74 12.74
C GLY A 65 -16.26 -8.14 11.35
N ASP A 66 -16.54 -7.16 10.49
CA ASP A 66 -16.92 -7.34 9.09
C ASP A 66 -15.71 -7.49 8.15
N GLY A 67 -14.49 -7.43 8.69
CA GLY A 67 -13.24 -7.54 7.93
C GLY A 67 -12.79 -6.23 7.27
N ALA A 68 -13.56 -5.13 7.37
CA ALA A 68 -13.15 -3.84 6.82
C ALA A 68 -12.17 -3.12 7.77
N LEU A 69 -11.32 -2.25 7.21
CA LEU A 69 -10.48 -1.35 8.00
C LEU A 69 -11.21 -0.01 8.17
N TYR A 70 -11.46 0.38 9.41
CA TYR A 70 -12.04 1.68 9.75
C TYR A 70 -10.93 2.65 10.11
N VAL A 71 -10.95 3.84 9.52
CA VAL A 71 -9.94 4.88 9.73
C VAL A 71 -10.62 6.19 10.08
N SER A 72 -10.18 6.82 11.17
CA SER A 72 -10.51 8.22 11.45
C SER A 72 -9.63 9.12 10.58
N ASN A 73 -10.27 9.95 9.77
CA ASN A 73 -9.61 10.85 8.82
C ASN A 73 -10.00 12.30 9.11
N LEU A 74 -9.17 13.26 8.70
CA LEU A 74 -9.36 14.68 8.97
C LEU A 74 -9.49 14.97 10.48
N GLY A 75 -8.72 14.27 11.31
CA GLY A 75 -8.86 14.29 12.77
C GLY A 75 -8.55 15.65 13.41
N ILE A 76 -7.89 16.56 12.68
CA ILE A 76 -7.59 17.93 13.13
C ILE A 76 -8.50 18.97 12.46
N SER A 77 -9.44 18.58 11.60
CA SER A 77 -10.29 19.48 10.83
C SER A 77 -11.65 19.68 11.52
N PRO A 78 -11.93 20.87 12.09
CA PRO A 78 -13.22 21.14 12.72
C PRO A 78 -14.37 21.00 11.72
N GLY A 79 -15.42 20.27 12.11
CA GLY A 79 -16.63 20.07 11.28
C GLY A 79 -16.43 19.21 10.02
N GLY A 80 -15.21 18.76 9.74
CA GLY A 80 -14.86 17.97 8.55
C GLY A 80 -14.36 16.56 8.84
N GLY A 81 -14.37 16.13 10.10
CA GLY A 81 -13.92 14.79 10.49
C GLY A 81 -14.68 13.68 9.79
N GLN A 82 -13.97 12.60 9.43
CA GLN A 82 -14.52 11.47 8.71
C GLN A 82 -14.20 10.16 9.44
N VAL A 83 -15.12 9.19 9.33
CA VAL A 83 -14.83 7.78 9.61
C VAL A 83 -14.97 7.03 8.29
N LEU A 84 -13.83 6.62 7.74
CA LEU A 84 -13.75 5.90 6.48
C LEU A 84 -13.85 4.40 6.74
N ARG A 85 -14.72 3.71 5.99
CA ARG A 85 -14.76 2.24 5.93
C ARG A 85 -14.05 1.81 4.65
N LEU A 86 -12.85 1.25 4.78
CA LEU A 86 -12.03 0.81 3.66
C LEU A 86 -12.23 -0.68 3.41
N THR A 87 -12.83 -1.01 2.26
CA THR A 87 -13.08 -2.40 1.83
C THR A 87 -12.09 -2.89 0.79
N SER A 88 -11.38 -1.98 0.12
CA SER A 88 -10.33 -2.29 -0.85
C SER A 88 -9.01 -1.68 -0.38
N VAL A 89 -8.23 -2.50 0.32
CA VAL A 89 -6.86 -2.20 0.73
C VAL A 89 -5.98 -3.27 0.10
N THR A 90 -5.21 -2.90 -0.92
CA THR A 90 -4.44 -3.88 -1.71
C THR A 90 -2.94 -3.63 -1.59
N VAL A 91 -2.20 -4.72 -1.68
CA VAL A 91 -0.76 -4.66 -1.90
C VAL A 91 -0.55 -4.31 -3.39
N PRO A 92 0.22 -3.25 -3.72
CA PRO A 92 0.64 -3.02 -5.10
C PRO A 92 1.33 -4.27 -5.62
N GLU A 93 0.94 -4.77 -6.79
CA GLU A 93 1.51 -6.01 -7.31
C GLU A 93 3.04 -5.93 -7.40
N PRO A 94 3.78 -6.88 -6.79
CA PRO A 94 5.22 -6.93 -6.93
C PRO A 94 5.57 -7.39 -8.36
N GLY A 95 5.69 -6.44 -9.28
CA GLY A 95 6.40 -6.64 -10.54
C GLY A 95 5.60 -7.32 -11.65
N ALA A 96 4.59 -6.64 -12.21
CA ALA A 96 4.15 -6.89 -13.58
C ALA A 96 5.31 -6.77 -14.63
N GLY A 97 6.49 -6.27 -14.24
CA GLY A 97 7.71 -6.24 -15.06
C GLY A 97 8.73 -7.36 -14.82
N LEU A 98 8.68 -8.12 -13.72
CA LEU A 98 9.71 -9.14 -13.41
C LEU A 98 9.34 -10.55 -13.90
N LEU A 99 8.05 -10.84 -14.04
CA LEU A 99 7.59 -12.14 -14.57
C LEU A 99 7.68 -12.23 -16.11
N ALA A 100 7.96 -11.14 -16.82
CA ALA A 100 8.16 -11.14 -18.27
C ALA A 100 9.57 -11.57 -18.72
N LEU A 101 10.55 -11.70 -17.81
CA LEU A 101 11.95 -11.94 -18.16
C LEU A 101 12.44 -13.40 -18.03
N VAL A 102 11.59 -14.33 -17.58
CA VAL A 102 11.99 -15.75 -17.40
C VAL A 102 11.51 -16.66 -18.55
N GLY A 103 10.89 -16.09 -19.59
CA GLY A 103 10.05 -16.86 -20.51
C GLY A 103 10.44 -16.97 -21.99
N ILE A 104 11.67 -16.71 -22.44
CA ILE A 104 12.07 -17.06 -23.84
C ILE A 104 13.54 -17.54 -23.88
N VAL A 105 13.77 -18.84 -23.67
CA VAL A 105 14.97 -19.52 -24.16
C VAL A 105 14.56 -20.33 -25.39
N PRO A 106 14.97 -19.98 -26.63
CA PRO A 106 14.62 -20.78 -27.79
C PRO A 106 15.45 -22.07 -27.79
N ILE A 107 14.77 -23.18 -27.54
CA ILE A 107 15.19 -24.57 -27.77
C ILE A 107 15.70 -24.82 -29.22
N ALA A 108 15.56 -23.85 -30.14
CA ALA A 108 15.99 -23.93 -31.53
C ALA A 108 17.52 -24.05 -31.74
N ALA A 109 18.36 -23.66 -30.78
CA ALA A 109 19.82 -23.69 -30.97
C ALA A 109 20.44 -25.10 -30.89
N ILE A 110 19.73 -26.10 -30.34
CA ILE A 110 20.28 -27.46 -30.15
C ILE A 110 20.03 -28.37 -31.37
N ILE A 111 19.07 -28.06 -32.25
CA ILE A 111 18.77 -28.89 -33.44
C ILE A 111 19.64 -28.50 -34.65
N ALA A 112 20.09 -27.24 -34.75
CA ALA A 112 20.86 -26.77 -35.90
C ALA A 112 22.31 -27.31 -35.98
N ARG A 113 22.86 -27.87 -34.89
CA ARG A 113 24.27 -28.32 -34.85
C ARG A 113 24.49 -29.74 -35.36
N ARG A 114 23.45 -30.48 -35.75
CA ARG A 114 23.57 -31.87 -36.26
C ARG A 114 23.50 -32.02 -37.78
N ARG A 115 23.44 -30.94 -38.57
CA ARG A 115 23.37 -31.01 -40.04
C ARG A 115 24.54 -30.37 -40.79
N ARG A 116 25.74 -30.36 -40.19
CA ARG A 116 26.99 -30.14 -40.95
C ARG A 116 27.93 -31.32 -40.72
N LYS A 117 27.77 -32.34 -41.57
CA LYS A 117 28.81 -33.28 -42.00
C LYS A 117 28.68 -33.39 -43.52
#